data_AF-A0A7K1ZQM8-F1
#
_entry.id   AF-A0A7K1ZQM8-F1
#
_cell.length_a   1.000
_cell.length_b   1.000
_cell.length_c   1.000
_cell.angle_alpha   90.00
_cell.angle_beta   90.00
_cell.angle_gamma   90.00
#
_symmetry.space_group_name_H-M   'P 1'
#
loop_
_entity.id
_entity.type
_entity.pdbx_description
1 polymer ?
#
loop_
_entity_poly.entity_id
_entity_poly.type
_entity_poly.pdbx_seq_one_letter_code
_entity_poly.pdbx_strand_id
1 'polypeptide(L)' 'GSNDLQQAVKTAVINKRAGGMGLISGRKAFQRPMKDGISILNAIQDVYLDKSVTVA' A
#
# COMPACT_ATOMS: atom_id res chain seq x y z
N GLY A 1 2.84 -10.43 9.13
CA GLY A 1 2.86 -10.35 10.60
C GLY A 1 2.08 -9.14 11.03
N SER A 2 2.16 -8.79 12.30
CA SER A 2 1.55 -7.57 12.88
C SER A 2 1.92 -6.27 12.15
N ASN A 3 2.99 -6.26 11.36
CA ASN A 3 3.51 -5.07 10.67
C ASN A 3 3.15 -5.00 9.17
N ASP A 4 2.25 -5.84 8.65
CA ASP A 4 2.01 -5.93 7.20
C ASP A 4 1.41 -4.64 6.62
N LEU A 5 0.55 -3.95 7.39
CA LEU A 5 -0.04 -2.68 6.98
C LEU A 5 1.01 -1.58 6.86
N GLN A 6 1.85 -1.37 7.87
CA GLN A 6 2.90 -0.35 7.82
C GLN A 6 3.89 -0.60 6.67
N GLN A 7 4.27 -1.86 6.44
CA GLN A 7 5.17 -2.22 5.34
C GLN A 7 4.55 -1.98 3.96
N ALA A 8 3.25 -2.28 3.80
CA ALA A 8 2.52 -2.04 2.56
C ALA A 8 2.44 -0.54 2.25
N VAL A 9 2.05 0.28 3.23
CA VAL A 9 1.99 1.74 3.09
C VAL A 9 3.36 2.32 2.80
N LYS A 10 4.40 1.92 3.54
CA LYS A 10 5.78 2.38 3.30
C LYS A 10 6.23 2.08 1.87
N THR A 11 5.97 0.87 1.39
CA THR A 11 6.32 0.47 0.02
C THR A 11 5.55 1.29 -1.01
N ALA A 12 4.25 1.51 -0.80
CA ALA A 12 3.42 2.33 -1.69
C ALA A 12 3.95 3.78 -1.78
N VAL A 13 4.33 4.38 -0.64
CA VAL A 13 4.88 5.75 -0.60
C VAL A 13 6.18 5.81 -1.38
N ILE A 14 7.09 4.86 -1.17
CA ILE A 14 8.37 4.81 -1.89
C ILE A 14 8.13 4.68 -3.40
N ASN A 15 7.23 3.78 -3.82
CA ASN A 15 6.92 3.56 -5.23
C ASN A 15 6.36 4.83 -5.89
N LYS A 16 5.34 5.45 -5.29
CA LYS A 16 4.74 6.67 -5.80
C LYS A 16 5.74 7.82 -5.89
N ARG A 17 6.56 8.00 -4.86
CA ARG A 17 7.61 9.04 -4.84
C ARG A 17 8.67 8.81 -5.93
N ALA A 18 8.89 7.56 -6.33
CA ALA A 18 9.75 7.21 -7.45
C ALA A 18 9.06 7.35 -8.83
N GLY A 19 7.82 7.85 -8.89
CA GLY A 19 7.05 8.03 -10.13
C GLY A 19 6.31 6.78 -10.59
N GLY A 20 6.28 5.70 -9.80
CA GLY A 20 5.52 4.51 -10.11
C GLY A 20 4.02 4.69 -9.88
N MET A 21 3.21 3.92 -10.62
CA MET A 21 1.75 3.97 -10.58
C MET A 21 1.19 2.61 -10.14
N GLY A 22 0.44 2.63 -9.05
CA GLY A 22 -0.13 1.42 -8.44
C GLY A 22 0.91 0.53 -7.75
N LEU A 23 0.43 -0.46 -7.00
CA LEU A 23 1.30 -1.40 -6.28
C LEU A 23 0.79 -2.83 -6.44
N ILE A 24 1.71 -3.73 -6.79
CA ILE A 24 1.43 -5.17 -6.77
C ILE A 24 1.55 -5.65 -5.33
N SER A 25 0.43 -5.73 -4.61
CA SER A 25 0.38 -6.14 -3.21
C SER A 25 0.63 -7.65 -2.99
N GLY A 26 0.62 -8.45 -4.08
CA GLY A 26 0.88 -9.88 -4.08
C GLY A 26 -0.11 -10.73 -3.25
N ARG A 27 0.21 -12.02 -3.07
CA ARG A 27 -0.64 -13.00 -2.34
C ARG A 27 -0.83 -12.65 -0.87
N LYS A 28 0.02 -11.78 -0.31
CA LYS A 28 0.07 -11.46 1.12
C LYS A 28 -1.18 -10.73 1.62
N ALA A 29 -1.79 -9.87 0.81
CA ALA A 29 -3.07 -9.24 1.14
C ALA A 29 -4.23 -10.24 1.15
N PHE A 30 -4.15 -11.28 0.31
CA PHE A 30 -5.17 -12.33 0.18
C PHE A 30 -4.96 -13.52 1.14
N GLN A 31 -3.80 -13.61 1.79
CA GLN A 31 -3.47 -14.62 2.80
C GLN A 31 -3.82 -14.18 4.24
N ARG A 32 -4.37 -12.98 4.41
CA ARG A 32 -4.84 -12.44 5.69
C ARG A 32 -6.35 -12.66 5.84
N PRO A 33 -6.91 -12.59 7.06
CA PRO A 33 -8.35 -12.46 7.24
C PRO A 33 -8.90 -11.36 6.32
N MET A 34 -10.05 -11.60 5.69
CA MET A 34 -10.57 -10.74 4.63
C MET A 34 -10.61 -9.26 5.02
N LYS A 35 -11.03 -8.95 6.25
CA LYS A 35 -11.08 -7.59 6.78
C LYS A 35 -9.70 -6.91 6.82
N ASP A 36 -8.67 -7.65 7.23
CA ASP A 36 -7.30 -7.15 7.28
C ASP A 36 -6.75 -6.95 5.87
N GLY A 37 -7.01 -7.89 4.96
CA GLY A 37 -6.64 -7.78 3.55
C GLY A 37 -7.23 -6.53 2.89
N ILE A 38 -8.52 -6.29 3.10
CA ILE A 38 -9.21 -5.07 2.62
C ILE A 38 -8.56 -3.81 3.18
N SER A 39 -8.25 -3.79 4.48
CA SER A 39 -7.61 -2.63 5.12
C SER A 39 -6.24 -2.30 4.50
N ILE A 40 -5.46 -3.33 4.16
CA ILE A 40 -4.16 -3.18 3.51
C ILE A 40 -4.35 -2.61 2.10
N LEU A 41 -5.29 -3.16 1.33
CA LEU A 41 -5.55 -2.69 -0.04
C LEU A 41 -6.01 -1.23 -0.04
N ASN A 42 -6.94 -0.85 0.83
CA ASN A 42 -7.43 0.53 0.91
C ASN A 42 -6.30 1.50 1.31
N ALA A 43 -5.49 1.15 2.31
CA ALA A 43 -4.38 2.00 2.73
C ALA A 43 -3.34 2.23 1.62
N ILE A 44 -3.10 1.24 0.76
CA ILE A 44 -2.27 1.41 -0.43
C ILE A 44 -2.91 2.41 -1.40
N GLN A 45 -4.23 2.30 -1.66
CA GLN A 45 -4.94 3.22 -2.55
C GLN A 45 -4.93 4.65 -2.01
N ASP A 46 -5.09 4.83 -0.70
CA ASP A 46 -5.03 6.13 -0.04
C ASP A 46 -3.70 6.83 -0.34
N VAL A 47 -2.58 6.11 -0.36
CA VAL A 47 -1.27 6.66 -0.75
C VAL A 47 -1.28 7.17 -2.20
N TYR A 48 -1.89 6.45 -3.15
CA TYR A 48 -1.95 6.88 -4.55
C TYR A 48 -2.90 8.05 -4.76
N LEU A 49 -3.97 8.15 -3.97
CA LEU A 49 -4.92 9.27 -4.00
C LEU A 49 -4.42 10.51 -3.23
N ASP A 50 -3.51 10.35 -2.27
CA ASP A 50 -2.98 11.44 -1.47
C ASP A 50 -2.06 12.36 -2.28
N LYS A 51 -2.51 13.60 -2.50
CA LYS A 51 -1.79 14.62 -3.26
C LYS A 51 -0.51 15.12 -2.57
N SER A 52 -0.36 14.88 -1.26
CA SER A 52 0.84 15.25 -0.51
C SER A 52 2.03 14.32 -0.80
N VAL A 53 1.77 13.08 -1.23
CA VAL A 53 2.81 12.15 -1.67
C VAL A 53 3.16 12.45 -3.13
N THR A 54 4.06 13.41 -3.32
CA THR A 54 4.54 13.81 -4.65
C THR A 54 5.72 12.96 -5.12
N VAL A 55 5.97 12.96 -6.42
CA VAL A 55 7.25 12.51 -6.99
C VAL A 55 8.36 13.40 -6.41
N ALA A 56 9.49 12.77 -6.05
CA ALA A 56 10.65 13.42 -5.43
C ALA A 56 11.74 13.74 -6.43
#